data_AF-A0AAW1CMS8-F1
#
_entry.id   AF-A0AAW1CMS8-F1
#
_cell.length_a   1.000
_cell.length_b   1.000
_cell.length_c   1.000
_cell.angle_alpha   90.00
_cell.angle_beta   90.00
_cell.angle_gamma   90.00
#
_symmetry.space_group_name_H-M   'P 1'
#
loop_
_entity.id
_entity.type
_entity.pdbx_description
1 polymer ?
#
loop_
_entity_poly.entity_id
_entity_poly.type
_entity_poly.pdbx_seq_one_letter_code
_entity_poly.pdbx_strand_id
1 'polypeptide(L)'
;MVQHGRVELLAHPLSQKYLQMKWNSYGKYFHIVHLLIYSIFLLMVTLFVSNLMDSTPPFNKSTSNSSQLLCYEPDYSEEYKNKPASTIECMCALGISIYVILNALRELLQLFQQRWQYLLDPTNLVSWLLYTSALLMVMPIFTGSSDCLQISCASVTVFLSWFTLLLNLQRFDLVGIYVVMFLEILQTLIKVLVVFSILIIAFGLSFFILLSRGEHKSFVSVPMSLMRTFSMMLGEIDFLGTYVHPYLEPDKTTTSLLFPLTSFFILGLFMVLMPILLMNLLIGLAVGDIESVRRNAQLKRLAMQVVLHTELERKLPQVLLEKVDKVELIEFPNENKGKLGFIDHILRMWFCSPFSEDENNEDYITEEMDKMKRRLKDISKTLECQGQLLKLIVQKMEIKTEADEVDEGVSPKDLKAPPGIGSKWTSPRVRNKLKTALSFSKAQSPK
;
A
#
# COMPACT_ATOMS: atom_id res chain seq x y z
N MET A 1 -23.72 4.59 6.96
CA MET A 1 -22.75 5.21 6.03
C MET A 1 -21.91 4.17 5.30
N VAL A 2 -21.21 3.26 6.02
CA VAL A 2 -20.36 2.21 5.42
C VAL A 2 -21.15 1.28 4.48
N GLN A 3 -22.30 0.75 4.93
CA GLN A 3 -23.15 -0.14 4.12
C GLN A 3 -23.65 0.48 2.82
N HIS A 4 -23.77 1.81 2.75
CA HIS A 4 -24.24 2.55 1.57
C HIS A 4 -23.09 3.15 0.76
N GLY A 5 -21.83 2.83 1.07
CA GLY A 5 -20.66 3.34 0.34
C GLY A 5 -20.52 4.87 0.34
N ARG A 6 -21.07 5.58 1.34
CA ARG A 6 -21.06 7.05 1.41
C ARG A 6 -19.72 7.57 1.96
N VAL A 7 -18.69 7.50 1.12
CA VAL A 7 -17.29 7.82 1.45
C VAL A 7 -17.13 9.25 1.97
N GLU A 8 -17.72 10.21 1.25
CA GLU A 8 -17.62 11.64 1.54
C GLU A 8 -18.17 11.99 2.94
N LEU A 9 -19.23 11.29 3.37
CA LEU A 9 -19.82 11.48 4.70
C LEU A 9 -18.94 10.87 5.80
N LEU A 10 -18.27 9.74 5.53
CA LEU A 10 -17.33 9.11 6.46
C LEU A 10 -16.03 9.90 6.60
N ALA A 11 -15.58 10.51 5.51
CA ALA A 11 -14.41 11.39 5.47
C ALA A 11 -14.69 12.77 6.08
N HIS A 12 -15.95 13.16 6.29
CA HIS A 12 -16.30 14.44 6.87
C HIS A 12 -15.61 14.64 8.24
N PRO A 13 -15.04 15.83 8.53
CA PRO A 13 -14.28 16.08 9.76
C PRO A 13 -15.01 15.70 11.04
N LEU A 14 -16.33 15.92 11.09
CA LEU A 14 -17.17 15.52 12.22
C LEU A 14 -17.15 14.00 12.46
N SER A 15 -17.30 13.20 11.41
CA SER A 15 -17.31 11.74 11.50
C SER A 15 -15.94 11.19 11.85
N GLN A 16 -14.87 11.79 11.30
CA GLN A 16 -13.50 11.45 11.65
C GLN A 16 -13.20 11.77 13.13
N LYS A 17 -13.58 12.96 13.61
CA LYS A 17 -13.38 13.36 15.02
C LYS A 17 -14.19 12.49 15.98
N TYR A 18 -15.41 12.10 15.61
CA TYR A 18 -16.19 11.15 16.39
C TYR A 18 -15.50 9.78 16.50
N LEU A 19 -14.96 9.26 15.39
CA LEU A 19 -14.22 8.00 15.39
C LEU A 19 -12.93 8.11 16.22
N GLN A 20 -12.20 9.22 16.09
CA GLN A 20 -11.00 9.51 16.87
C GLN A 20 -11.30 9.60 18.37
N MET A 21 -12.43 10.21 18.74
CA MET A 21 -12.90 10.25 20.13
C MET A 21 -13.11 8.83 20.67
N LYS A 22 -13.86 7.98 19.96
CA LYS A 22 -14.09 6.58 20.35
C LYS A 22 -12.80 5.77 20.44
N TRP A 23 -11.89 5.98 19.49
CA TRP A 23 -10.57 5.37 19.48
C TRP A 23 -9.75 5.74 20.72
N ASN A 24 -9.65 7.02 21.04
CA ASN A 24 -8.91 7.50 22.21
C ASN A 24 -9.55 7.10 23.53
N SER A 25 -10.88 7.01 23.56
CA SER A 25 -11.66 6.63 24.74
C SER A 25 -11.46 5.17 25.15
N TYR A 26 -11.60 4.22 24.23
CA TYR A 26 -11.47 2.79 24.56
C TYR A 26 -10.75 1.96 23.47
N GLY A 27 -10.94 2.29 22.18
CA GLY A 27 -10.44 1.47 21.07
C GLY A 27 -8.94 1.21 21.12
N LYS A 28 -8.15 2.25 21.41
CA LYS A 28 -6.68 2.17 21.52
C LYS A 28 -6.25 1.15 22.57
N TYR A 29 -6.83 1.19 23.76
CA TYR A 29 -6.42 0.31 24.87
C TYR A 29 -6.76 -1.16 24.60
N PHE A 30 -7.98 -1.44 24.13
CA PHE A 30 -8.37 -2.81 23.76
C PHE A 30 -7.49 -3.38 22.66
N HIS A 31 -7.18 -2.56 21.65
CA HIS A 31 -6.35 -2.99 20.53
C HIS A 31 -4.88 -3.19 20.94
N ILE A 32 -4.32 -2.32 21.79
CA ILE A 32 -2.98 -2.51 22.36
C ILE A 32 -2.90 -3.80 23.19
N VAL A 33 -3.90 -4.08 24.03
CA VAL A 33 -3.93 -5.31 24.83
C VAL A 33 -4.00 -6.53 23.92
N HIS A 34 -4.84 -6.50 22.89
CA HIS A 34 -4.93 -7.58 21.90
C HIS A 34 -3.60 -7.81 21.17
N LEU A 35 -2.97 -6.72 20.70
CA LEU A 35 -1.66 -6.78 20.05
C LEU A 35 -0.60 -7.31 21.01
N LEU A 36 -0.59 -6.90 22.27
CA LEU A 36 0.37 -7.35 23.27
C LEU A 36 0.24 -8.85 23.53
N ILE A 37 -0.98 -9.36 23.72
CA ILE A 37 -1.24 -10.80 23.89
C ILE A 37 -0.75 -11.57 22.67
N TYR A 38 -1.02 -11.06 21.46
CA TYR A 38 -0.55 -11.66 20.22
C TYR A 38 0.98 -11.64 20.10
N SER A 39 1.64 -10.55 20.50
CA SER A 39 3.10 -10.43 20.49
C SER A 39 3.77 -11.37 21.49
N ILE A 40 3.15 -11.65 22.65
CA ILE A 40 3.62 -12.68 23.58
C ILE A 40 3.56 -14.06 22.92
N PHE A 41 2.44 -14.39 22.27
CA PHE A 41 2.32 -15.63 21.50
C PHE A 41 3.40 -15.75 20.41
N LEU A 42 3.59 -14.69 19.63
CA LEU A 42 4.60 -14.64 18.57
C LEU A 42 6.02 -14.85 19.13
N LEU A 43 6.33 -14.20 20.25
CA LEU A 43 7.62 -14.37 20.94
C LEU A 43 7.80 -15.84 21.36
N MET A 44 6.78 -16.47 21.95
CA MET A 44 6.83 -17.90 22.31
C MET A 44 7.07 -18.79 21.09
N VAL A 45 6.40 -18.54 19.96
CA VAL A 45 6.61 -19.28 18.71
C VAL A 45 8.04 -19.12 18.19
N THR A 46 8.58 -17.90 18.17
CA THR A 46 9.94 -17.64 17.68
C THR A 46 11.01 -18.26 18.58
N LEU A 47 10.84 -18.17 19.91
CA LEU A 47 11.73 -18.84 20.87
C LEU A 47 11.64 -20.36 20.74
N PHE A 48 10.44 -20.90 20.56
CA PHE A 48 10.24 -22.33 20.36
C PHE A 48 10.99 -22.84 19.13
N VAL A 49 10.86 -22.17 17.99
CA VAL A 49 11.52 -22.60 16.75
C VAL A 49 13.04 -22.41 16.80
N SER A 50 13.54 -21.36 17.47
CA SER A 50 14.99 -21.20 17.69
C SER A 50 15.57 -22.37 18.48
N ASN A 51 14.94 -22.73 19.60
CA ASN A 51 15.40 -23.85 20.42
C ASN A 51 15.23 -25.19 19.69
N LEU A 52 14.14 -25.37 18.93
CA LEU A 52 13.93 -26.54 18.09
C LEU A 52 15.09 -26.71 17.10
N MET A 53 15.50 -25.64 16.42
CA MET A 53 16.59 -25.68 15.43
C MET A 53 17.96 -25.93 16.09
N ASP A 54 18.21 -25.37 17.27
CA ASP A 54 19.44 -25.61 18.06
C ASP A 54 19.52 -27.04 18.59
N SER A 55 18.38 -27.65 18.89
CA SER A 55 18.29 -29.03 19.37
C SER A 55 18.27 -30.06 18.22
N THR A 56 18.02 -29.65 16.98
CA THR A 56 18.14 -30.54 15.80
C THR A 56 19.58 -30.56 15.28
N PRO A 57 20.27 -31.71 15.25
CA PRO A 57 21.60 -31.79 14.66
C PRO A 57 21.55 -31.50 13.14
N PRO A 58 22.62 -30.94 12.57
CA PRO A 58 22.70 -30.75 11.13
C PRO A 58 22.59 -32.09 10.40
N PHE A 59 21.87 -32.07 9.28
CA PHE A 59 21.65 -33.25 8.46
C PHE A 59 22.98 -33.85 7.97
N ASN A 60 23.42 -34.94 8.58
CA ASN A 60 24.51 -35.75 8.05
C ASN A 60 23.93 -36.69 6.98
N LYS A 61 24.31 -36.47 5.72
CA LYS A 61 24.03 -37.44 4.64
C LYS A 61 24.83 -38.71 4.90
N SER A 62 24.26 -39.65 5.65
CA SER A 62 24.58 -41.07 5.44
C SER A 62 23.89 -41.48 4.13
N THR A 63 24.68 -41.67 3.08
CA THR A 63 24.24 -42.26 1.83
C THR A 63 23.72 -43.67 2.09
N SER A 64 22.41 -43.81 2.25
CA SER A 64 21.71 -45.06 2.01
C SER A 64 20.74 -44.84 0.85
N ASN A 65 20.94 -45.63 -0.21
CA ASN A 65 20.06 -45.66 -1.37
C ASN A 65 18.70 -46.21 -0.95
N SER A 66 17.76 -45.34 -0.57
CA SER A 66 16.35 -45.70 -0.45
C SER A 66 15.49 -44.62 -1.10
N SER A 67 15.01 -44.96 -2.30
CA SER A 67 13.94 -44.26 -2.99
C SER A 67 12.61 -44.51 -2.27
N GLN A 68 12.35 -43.78 -1.19
CA GLN A 68 11.01 -43.61 -0.63
C GLN A 68 10.82 -42.15 -0.24
N LEU A 69 10.11 -41.43 -1.11
CA LEU A 69 9.75 -40.04 -0.95
C LEU A 69 8.48 -39.98 -0.10
N LEU A 70 8.63 -40.17 1.21
CA LEU A 70 7.69 -39.77 2.26
C LEU A 70 8.44 -39.91 3.58
N CYS A 71 8.89 -38.78 4.13
CA CYS A 71 9.52 -38.63 5.43
C CYS A 71 10.78 -39.49 5.66
N TYR A 72 11.95 -39.01 5.19
CA TYR A 72 13.24 -39.53 5.64
C TYR A 72 13.41 -39.12 7.11
N GLU A 73 13.29 -40.08 8.01
CA GLU A 73 13.56 -39.89 9.43
C GLU A 73 15.07 -39.73 9.60
N PRO A 74 15.58 -38.55 9.98
CA PRO A 74 17.00 -38.38 10.23
C PRO A 74 17.38 -39.29 11.40
N ASP A 75 18.38 -40.14 11.18
CA ASP A 75 18.91 -41.02 12.23
C ASP A 75 19.71 -40.16 13.22
N TYR A 76 19.00 -39.59 14.20
CA TYR A 76 19.57 -38.77 15.25
C TYR A 76 20.51 -39.62 16.10
N SER A 77 21.73 -39.14 16.37
CA SER A 77 22.60 -39.81 17.34
C SER A 77 21.90 -39.89 18.71
N GLU A 78 22.12 -40.99 19.43
CA GLU A 78 21.56 -41.27 20.76
C GLU A 78 21.76 -40.12 21.78
N GLU A 79 22.76 -39.27 21.56
CA GLU A 79 23.06 -38.07 22.36
C GLU A 79 22.00 -36.96 22.18
N TYR A 80 21.42 -36.79 20.99
CA TYR A 80 20.38 -35.80 20.71
C TYR A 80 18.97 -36.33 21.01
N LYS A 81 18.72 -37.64 20.86
CA LYS A 81 17.47 -38.28 21.30
C LYS A 81 17.25 -38.16 22.81
N ASN A 82 18.33 -38.19 23.58
CA ASN A 82 18.31 -38.19 25.05
C ASN A 82 18.53 -36.80 25.67
N LYS A 83 18.60 -35.72 24.87
CA LYS A 83 18.65 -34.36 25.42
C LYS A 83 17.27 -34.05 26.01
N PRO A 84 17.13 -33.87 27.33
CA PRO A 84 15.85 -33.52 27.91
C PRO A 84 15.40 -32.19 27.30
N ALA A 85 14.13 -32.13 26.87
CA ALA A 85 13.53 -30.89 26.43
C ALA A 85 13.81 -29.81 27.49
N SER A 86 14.36 -28.69 27.05
CA SER A 86 14.70 -27.61 27.97
C SER A 86 13.41 -27.14 28.66
N THR A 87 13.51 -26.74 29.92
CA THR A 87 12.35 -26.19 30.66
C THR A 87 11.69 -25.05 29.88
N ILE A 88 12.46 -24.31 29.09
CA ILE A 88 12.00 -23.21 28.23
C ILE A 88 11.17 -23.73 27.05
N GLU A 89 11.60 -24.78 26.35
CA GLU A 89 10.83 -25.41 25.25
C GLU A 89 9.47 -25.92 25.74
N CYS A 90 9.43 -26.60 26.89
CA CYS A 90 8.18 -27.08 27.49
C CYS A 90 7.23 -25.94 27.91
N MET A 91 7.76 -24.86 28.49
CA MET A 91 6.96 -23.68 28.85
C MET A 91 6.40 -22.98 27.61
N CYS A 92 7.21 -22.84 26.55
CA CYS A 92 6.76 -22.26 25.28
C CYS A 92 5.69 -23.15 24.62
N ALA A 93 5.90 -24.47 24.59
CA ALA A 93 4.96 -25.46 24.07
C ALA A 93 3.59 -25.38 24.76
N LEU A 94 3.59 -25.34 26.10
CA LEU A 94 2.35 -25.18 26.89
C LEU A 94 1.68 -23.83 26.64
N GLY A 95 2.45 -22.73 26.57
CA GLY A 95 1.91 -21.41 26.27
C GLY A 95 1.25 -21.34 24.89
N ILE A 96 1.91 -21.90 23.87
CA ILE A 96 1.40 -21.98 22.49
C ILE A 96 0.14 -22.83 22.44
N SER A 97 0.13 -24.01 23.06
CA SER A 97 -1.03 -24.90 23.02
C SER A 97 -2.25 -24.28 23.70
N ILE A 98 -2.09 -23.65 24.87
CA ILE A 98 -3.18 -22.94 25.56
C ILE A 98 -3.72 -21.82 24.68
N TYR A 99 -2.85 -20.99 24.09
CA TYR A 99 -3.26 -19.90 23.21
C TYR A 99 -4.04 -20.41 21.98
N VAL A 100 -3.53 -21.45 21.33
CA VAL A 100 -4.15 -22.04 20.13
C VAL A 100 -5.50 -22.65 20.47
N ILE A 101 -5.62 -23.42 21.56
CA ILE A 101 -6.88 -24.06 21.96
C ILE A 101 -7.96 -23.01 22.28
N LEU A 102 -7.61 -21.97 23.05
CA LEU A 102 -8.55 -20.89 23.39
C LEU A 102 -9.06 -20.16 22.14
N ASN A 103 -8.17 -19.82 21.20
CA ASN A 103 -8.56 -19.13 19.98
C ASN A 103 -9.27 -20.05 18.98
N ALA A 104 -8.88 -21.33 18.87
CA ALA A 104 -9.59 -22.30 18.05
C ALA A 104 -11.01 -22.52 18.55
N LEU A 105 -11.23 -22.57 19.87
CA LEU A 105 -12.58 -22.64 20.44
C LEU A 105 -13.39 -21.38 20.10
N ARG A 106 -12.78 -20.20 20.21
CA ARG A 106 -13.42 -18.93 19.83
C ARG A 106 -13.81 -18.91 18.35
N GLU A 107 -12.92 -19.33 17.45
CA GLU A 107 -13.19 -19.41 16.01
C GLU A 107 -14.26 -20.44 15.69
N LEU A 108 -14.27 -21.58 16.38
CA LEU A 108 -15.30 -22.60 16.22
C LEU A 108 -16.68 -22.06 16.59
N LEU A 109 -16.79 -21.31 17.70
CA LEU A 109 -18.03 -20.63 18.07
C LEU A 109 -18.47 -19.60 17.03
N GLN A 110 -17.51 -18.87 16.43
CA GLN A 110 -17.80 -17.91 15.36
C GLN A 110 -18.27 -18.60 14.08
N LEU A 111 -17.64 -19.71 13.71
CA LEU A 111 -18.03 -20.55 12.57
C LEU A 111 -19.45 -21.10 12.75
N PHE A 112 -19.84 -21.52 13.96
CA PHE A 112 -21.22 -21.95 14.23
C PHE A 112 -22.25 -20.82 14.07
N GLN A 113 -21.91 -19.58 14.43
CA GLN A 113 -22.80 -18.42 14.32
C GLN A 113 -22.93 -17.90 12.88
N GLN A 114 -21.82 -17.79 12.15
CA GLN A 114 -21.74 -17.13 10.83
C GLN A 114 -21.81 -18.12 9.64
N ARG A 115 -21.66 -19.43 9.89
CA ARG A 115 -21.75 -20.53 8.91
C ARG A 115 -20.97 -20.28 7.61
N TRP A 116 -21.66 -20.11 6.49
CA TRP A 116 -21.04 -20.07 5.16
C TRP A 116 -20.32 -18.74 4.87
N GLN A 117 -20.82 -17.63 5.43
CA GLN A 117 -20.17 -16.32 5.27
C GLN A 117 -18.79 -16.31 5.92
N TYR A 118 -18.59 -17.09 6.98
CA TYR A 118 -17.31 -17.21 7.67
C TYR A 118 -16.21 -17.86 6.82
N LEU A 119 -16.55 -18.86 6.00
CA LEU A 119 -15.60 -19.59 5.16
C LEU A 119 -15.12 -18.79 3.94
N LEU A 120 -15.85 -17.74 3.56
CA LEU A 120 -15.49 -16.86 2.44
C LEU A 120 -14.45 -15.79 2.83
N ASP A 121 -14.26 -15.55 4.13
CA ASP A 121 -13.30 -14.55 4.62
C ASP A 121 -11.87 -15.14 4.66
N PRO A 122 -10.92 -14.60 3.87
CA PRO A 122 -9.57 -15.17 3.76
C PRO A 122 -8.77 -15.06 5.06
N THR A 123 -9.06 -14.06 5.90
CA THR A 123 -8.42 -13.88 7.21
C THR A 123 -8.70 -15.05 8.15
N ASN A 124 -9.91 -15.61 8.09
CA ASN A 124 -10.31 -16.73 8.93
C ASN A 124 -9.59 -18.02 8.49
N LEU A 125 -9.41 -18.21 7.18
CA LEU A 125 -8.64 -19.32 6.62
C LEU A 125 -7.18 -19.27 7.09
N VAL A 126 -6.55 -18.10 7.03
CA VAL A 126 -5.17 -17.89 7.52
C VAL A 126 -5.06 -18.25 9.01
N SER A 127 -6.03 -17.84 9.84
CA SER A 127 -6.08 -18.20 11.27
C SER A 127 -6.17 -19.71 11.51
N TRP A 128 -7.06 -20.41 10.79
CA TRP A 128 -7.18 -21.86 10.91
C TRP A 128 -5.91 -22.59 10.47
N LEU A 129 -5.27 -22.13 9.39
CA LEU A 129 -4.04 -22.71 8.90
C LEU A 129 -2.89 -22.49 9.91
N LEU A 130 -2.81 -21.31 10.52
CA LEU A 130 -1.88 -21.03 11.61
C LEU A 130 -2.11 -21.93 12.84
N TYR A 131 -3.35 -22.07 13.30
CA TYR A 131 -3.65 -22.88 14.50
C TYR A 131 -3.39 -24.37 14.27
N THR A 132 -3.74 -24.89 13.10
CA THR A 132 -3.49 -26.29 12.75
C THR A 132 -1.99 -26.57 12.61
N SER A 133 -1.24 -25.71 11.92
CA SER A 133 0.22 -25.88 11.79
C SER A 133 0.94 -25.72 13.13
N ALA A 134 0.51 -24.78 13.98
CA ALA A 134 1.10 -24.54 15.30
C ALA A 134 0.84 -25.72 16.25
N LEU A 135 -0.34 -26.34 16.19
CA LEU A 135 -0.63 -27.52 17.00
C LEU A 135 0.26 -28.69 16.58
N LEU A 136 0.38 -28.98 15.28
CA LEU A 136 1.24 -30.04 14.76
C LEU A 136 2.72 -29.82 15.09
N MET A 137 3.18 -28.56 15.12
CA MET A 137 4.55 -28.22 15.52
C MET A 137 4.86 -28.61 16.98
N VAL A 138 3.88 -28.49 17.89
CA VAL A 138 4.08 -28.71 19.33
C VAL A 138 3.73 -30.14 19.76
N MET A 139 2.90 -30.86 18.99
CA MET A 139 2.47 -32.24 19.31
C MET A 139 3.61 -33.20 19.73
N PRO A 140 4.77 -33.25 19.04
CA PRO A 140 5.88 -34.15 19.39
C PRO A 140 6.38 -34.07 20.84
N ILE A 141 6.27 -32.90 21.48
CA ILE A 141 6.70 -32.70 22.87
C ILE A 141 5.76 -33.40 23.85
N PHE A 142 4.48 -33.50 23.51
CA PHE A 142 3.48 -34.15 24.36
C PHE A 142 3.41 -35.64 24.13
N THR A 143 3.55 -36.09 22.88
CA THR A 143 3.46 -37.51 22.50
C THR A 143 4.79 -38.24 22.60
N GLY A 144 5.91 -37.51 22.69
CA GLY A 144 7.26 -38.08 22.67
C GLY A 144 7.64 -38.73 21.34
N SER A 145 6.89 -38.47 20.26
CA SER A 145 7.12 -39.04 18.93
C SER A 145 7.68 -37.98 18.00
N SER A 146 8.79 -38.26 17.33
CA SER A 146 9.40 -37.39 16.32
C SER A 146 8.62 -37.47 15.01
N ASP A 147 7.75 -36.49 14.76
CA ASP A 147 7.09 -36.35 13.47
C ASP A 147 8.01 -35.65 12.48
N CYS A 148 8.32 -36.29 11.35
CA CYS A 148 9.07 -35.65 10.24
C CYS A 148 8.41 -34.34 9.76
N LEU A 149 7.10 -34.22 9.94
CA LEU A 149 6.33 -33.04 9.61
C LEU A 149 6.58 -31.85 10.55
N GLN A 150 7.19 -32.07 11.73
CA GLN A 150 7.37 -31.02 12.74
C GLN A 150 8.11 -29.80 12.18
N ILE A 151 9.24 -30.02 11.50
CA ILE A 151 10.06 -28.93 10.93
C ILE A 151 9.30 -28.21 9.80
N SER A 152 8.60 -28.98 8.95
CA SER A 152 7.78 -28.40 7.87
C SER A 152 6.66 -27.53 8.44
N CYS A 153 5.91 -28.03 9.43
CA CYS A 153 4.86 -27.30 10.14
C CYS A 153 5.42 -26.10 10.92
N ALA A 154 6.62 -26.20 11.50
CA ALA A 154 7.27 -25.08 12.19
C ALA A 154 7.57 -23.92 11.22
N SER A 155 8.11 -24.22 10.05
CA SER A 155 8.40 -23.20 9.02
C SER A 155 7.13 -22.45 8.58
N VAL A 156 6.05 -23.18 8.35
CA VAL A 156 4.74 -22.62 7.97
C VAL A 156 4.16 -21.79 9.11
N THR A 157 4.26 -22.28 10.36
CA THR A 157 3.75 -21.58 11.55
C THR A 157 4.45 -20.25 11.79
N VAL A 158 5.78 -20.21 11.68
CA VAL A 158 6.55 -18.95 11.79
C VAL A 158 6.15 -17.97 10.71
N PHE A 159 6.10 -18.40 9.45
CA PHE A 159 5.68 -17.52 8.35
C PHE A 159 4.28 -16.94 8.58
N LEU A 160 3.30 -17.78 8.91
CA LEU A 160 1.91 -17.34 9.10
C LEU A 160 1.71 -16.49 10.34
N SER A 161 2.44 -16.74 11.43
CA SER A 161 2.36 -15.92 12.64
C SER A 161 2.88 -14.50 12.39
N TRP A 162 4.01 -14.35 11.70
CA TRP A 162 4.50 -13.03 11.29
C TRP A 162 3.58 -12.37 10.25
N PHE A 163 3.03 -13.13 9.31
CA PHE A 163 2.05 -12.61 8.36
C PHE A 163 0.75 -12.17 9.05
N THR A 164 0.28 -12.92 10.05
CA THR A 164 -0.90 -12.55 10.85
C THR A 164 -0.63 -11.34 11.73
N LEU A 165 0.61 -11.13 12.21
CA LEU A 165 1.01 -9.86 12.83
C LEU A 165 0.81 -8.70 11.84
N LEU A 166 1.26 -8.84 10.59
CA LEU A 166 1.05 -7.83 9.55
C LEU A 166 -0.44 -7.54 9.35
N LEU A 167 -1.30 -8.57 9.31
CA LEU A 167 -2.76 -8.39 9.23
C LEU A 167 -3.34 -7.69 10.47
N ASN A 168 -2.83 -7.98 11.67
CA ASN A 168 -3.25 -7.30 12.90
C ASN A 168 -2.88 -5.81 12.89
N LEU A 169 -1.77 -5.43 12.23
CA LEU A 169 -1.36 -4.03 12.07
C LEU A 169 -2.27 -3.21 11.13
N GLN A 170 -3.13 -3.86 10.34
CA GLN A 170 -4.09 -3.22 9.43
C GLN A 170 -5.03 -2.21 10.12
N ARG A 171 -5.23 -2.38 11.44
CA ARG A 171 -6.15 -1.58 12.24
C ARG A 171 -5.54 -0.27 12.75
N PHE A 172 -4.22 -0.09 12.67
CA PHE A 172 -3.53 1.14 13.06
C PHE A 172 -3.65 2.22 11.98
N ASP A 173 -3.69 3.49 12.40
CA ASP A 173 -3.88 4.60 11.47
C ASP A 173 -2.69 4.81 10.52
N LEU A 174 -1.46 4.72 11.03
CA LEU A 174 -0.24 4.98 10.27
C LEU A 174 0.16 3.77 9.44
N VAL A 175 0.36 2.62 10.09
CA VAL A 175 0.82 1.39 9.43
C VAL A 175 -0.30 0.72 8.64
N GLY A 176 -1.56 0.86 9.08
CA GLY A 176 -2.67 0.12 8.51
C GLY A 176 -3.00 0.51 7.08
N ILE A 177 -2.84 1.79 6.67
CA ILE A 177 -3.05 2.19 5.27
C ILE A 177 -2.09 1.40 4.36
N TYR A 178 -0.81 1.33 4.72
CA TYR A 178 0.19 0.62 3.94
C TYR A 178 -0.10 -0.88 3.87
N VAL A 179 -0.54 -1.48 4.98
CA VAL A 179 -0.96 -2.89 5.00
C VAL A 179 -2.17 -3.13 4.08
N VAL A 180 -3.21 -2.28 4.15
CA VAL A 180 -4.39 -2.41 3.28
C VAL A 180 -4.01 -2.24 1.81
N MET A 181 -3.19 -1.22 1.48
CA MET A 181 -2.71 -1.01 0.11
C MET A 181 -1.88 -2.21 -0.39
N PHE A 182 -0.99 -2.74 0.43
CA PHE A 182 -0.19 -3.92 0.10
C PHE A 182 -1.08 -5.13 -0.23
N LEU A 183 -2.10 -5.42 0.61
CA LEU A 183 -3.02 -6.53 0.37
C LEU A 183 -3.87 -6.32 -0.89
N GLU A 184 -4.29 -5.08 -1.17
CA GLU A 184 -5.03 -4.76 -2.39
C GLU A 184 -4.15 -4.97 -3.64
N ILE A 185 -2.90 -4.49 -3.61
CA ILE A 185 -1.94 -4.68 -4.69
C ILE A 185 -1.65 -6.17 -4.87
N LEU A 186 -1.43 -6.92 -3.79
CA LEU A 186 -1.25 -8.37 -3.85
C LEU A 186 -2.45 -9.06 -4.51
N GLN A 187 -3.68 -8.65 -4.18
CA GLN A 187 -4.88 -9.19 -4.81
C GLN A 187 -4.95 -8.85 -6.31
N THR A 188 -4.59 -7.63 -6.70
CA THR A 188 -4.52 -7.25 -8.13
C THR A 188 -3.47 -8.07 -8.87
N LEU A 189 -2.29 -8.27 -8.26
CA LEU A 189 -1.21 -9.08 -8.83
C LEU A 189 -1.66 -10.53 -9.04
N ILE A 190 -2.31 -11.15 -8.05
CA ILE A 190 -2.84 -12.52 -8.18
C ILE A 190 -3.84 -12.62 -9.33
N LYS A 191 -4.78 -11.67 -9.45
CA LYS A 191 -5.77 -11.65 -10.55
C LYS A 191 -5.08 -11.58 -11.92
N VAL A 192 -4.08 -10.72 -12.06
CA VAL A 192 -3.35 -10.55 -13.32
C VAL A 192 -2.50 -11.79 -13.62
N LEU A 193 -1.84 -12.36 -12.61
CA LEU A 193 -1.03 -13.59 -12.75
C LEU A 193 -1.88 -14.78 -13.22
N VAL A 194 -3.13 -14.91 -12.73
CA VAL A 194 -4.04 -15.98 -13.17
C VAL A 194 -4.33 -15.87 -14.67
N VAL A 195 -4.54 -14.67 -15.22
CA VAL A 195 -4.73 -14.47 -16.67
C VAL A 195 -3.49 -14.87 -17.45
N PHE A 196 -2.30 -14.49 -16.97
CA PHE A 196 -1.04 -14.79 -17.63
C PHE A 196 -0.48 -16.20 -17.34
N SER A 197 -1.14 -16.98 -16.49
CA SER A 197 -0.75 -18.36 -16.19
C SER A 197 -0.68 -19.23 -17.44
N ILE A 198 -1.48 -18.93 -18.47
CA ILE A 198 -1.45 -19.61 -19.78
C ILE A 198 -0.05 -19.52 -20.42
N LEU A 199 0.58 -18.34 -20.35
CA LEU A 199 1.94 -18.14 -20.88
C LEU A 199 2.97 -18.89 -20.02
N ILE A 200 2.83 -18.86 -18.69
CA ILE A 200 3.73 -19.57 -17.77
C ILE A 200 3.69 -21.08 -18.04
N ILE A 201 2.49 -21.63 -18.25
CA ILE A 201 2.30 -23.05 -18.57
C ILE A 201 2.88 -23.38 -19.95
N ALA A 202 2.62 -22.55 -20.98
CA ALA A 202 3.12 -22.78 -22.33
C ALA A 202 4.65 -22.79 -22.39
N PHE A 203 5.31 -21.77 -21.81
CA PHE A 203 6.76 -21.71 -21.78
C PHE A 203 7.36 -22.79 -20.87
N GLY A 204 6.75 -23.08 -19.70
CA GLY A 204 7.24 -24.12 -18.81
C GLY A 204 7.15 -25.52 -19.40
N LEU A 205 6.10 -25.83 -20.17
CA LEU A 205 6.04 -27.09 -20.93
C LEU A 205 7.02 -27.10 -22.10
N SER A 206 7.21 -25.98 -22.80
CA SER A 206 8.19 -25.86 -23.89
C SER A 206 9.62 -26.10 -23.40
N PHE A 207 10.03 -25.45 -22.29
CA PHE A 207 11.33 -25.66 -21.67
C PHE A 207 11.49 -27.07 -21.11
N PHE A 208 10.43 -27.67 -20.55
CA PHE A 208 10.45 -29.06 -20.15
C PHE A 208 10.79 -29.99 -21.33
N ILE A 209 10.16 -29.81 -22.48
CA ILE A 209 10.42 -30.64 -23.67
C ILE A 209 11.86 -30.42 -24.19
N LEU A 210 12.33 -29.18 -24.23
CA LEU A 210 13.65 -28.83 -24.79
C LEU A 210 14.83 -29.19 -23.89
N LEU A 211 14.66 -29.08 -22.56
CA LEU A 211 15.76 -29.14 -21.60
C LEU A 211 15.71 -30.38 -20.66
N SER A 212 14.60 -31.11 -20.59
CA SER A 212 14.50 -32.31 -19.73
C SER A 212 15.52 -33.41 -20.09
N ARG A 213 15.80 -33.56 -21.40
CA ARG A 213 16.71 -34.60 -21.91
C ARG A 213 18.19 -34.29 -21.71
N GLY A 214 18.52 -33.04 -21.37
CA GLY A 214 19.89 -32.59 -21.16
C GLY A 214 20.41 -32.80 -19.74
N GLU A 215 19.75 -33.61 -18.90
CA GLU A 215 20.09 -33.78 -17.46
C GLU A 215 20.05 -32.50 -16.61
N HIS A 216 19.31 -31.47 -17.05
CA HIS A 216 19.12 -30.27 -16.24
C HIS A 216 18.23 -30.56 -15.03
N LYS A 217 18.80 -30.48 -13.83
CA LYS A 217 18.09 -30.72 -12.54
C LYS A 217 16.83 -29.85 -12.36
N SER A 218 16.80 -28.66 -12.95
CA SER A 218 15.66 -27.73 -12.87
C SER A 218 14.48 -28.11 -13.79
N PHE A 219 14.67 -29.00 -14.77
CA PHE A 219 13.67 -29.33 -15.80
C PHE A 219 13.33 -30.82 -15.85
N VAL A 220 13.59 -31.57 -14.77
CA VAL A 220 13.36 -33.03 -14.69
C VAL A 220 11.87 -33.39 -14.67
N SER A 221 11.04 -32.54 -14.04
CA SER A 221 9.60 -32.77 -13.93
C SER A 221 8.81 -31.53 -14.33
N VAL A 222 7.55 -31.72 -14.75
CA VAL A 222 6.66 -30.63 -15.14
C VAL A 222 6.49 -29.59 -14.02
N PRO A 223 6.23 -29.95 -12.74
CA PRO A 223 6.10 -28.97 -11.68
C PRO A 223 7.39 -28.17 -11.42
N MET A 224 8.56 -28.82 -11.50
CA MET A 224 9.84 -28.14 -11.34
C MET A 224 10.12 -27.18 -12.50
N SER A 225 9.78 -27.58 -13.73
CA SER A 225 9.89 -26.71 -14.91
C SER A 225 8.99 -25.47 -14.79
N LEU A 226 7.74 -25.65 -14.34
CA LEU A 226 6.81 -24.56 -14.12
C LEU A 226 7.30 -23.61 -13.01
N MET A 227 7.79 -24.15 -11.89
CA MET A 227 8.38 -23.35 -10.81
C MET A 227 9.63 -22.58 -11.30
N ARG A 228 10.50 -23.24 -12.08
CA ARG A 228 11.67 -22.59 -12.67
C ARG A 228 11.29 -21.48 -13.64
N THR A 229 10.26 -21.70 -14.47
CA THR A 229 9.75 -20.69 -15.41
C THR A 229 9.14 -19.50 -14.68
N PHE A 230 8.42 -19.75 -13.58
CA PHE A 230 7.90 -18.68 -12.71
C PHE A 230 9.04 -17.88 -12.05
N SER A 231 10.10 -18.53 -11.57
CA SER A 231 11.30 -17.84 -11.05
C SER A 231 12.00 -17.01 -12.15
N MET A 232 12.12 -17.56 -13.37
CA MET A 232 12.70 -16.85 -14.52
C MET A 232 11.89 -15.61 -14.95
N MET A 233 10.58 -15.56 -14.65
CA MET A 233 9.73 -14.39 -14.92
C MET A 233 10.21 -13.15 -14.16
N LEU A 234 10.83 -13.31 -12.98
CA LEU A 234 11.38 -12.21 -12.19
C LEU A 234 12.62 -11.57 -12.82
N GLY A 235 13.12 -12.11 -13.93
CA GLY A 235 14.33 -11.65 -14.64
C GLY A 235 15.59 -12.46 -14.31
N GLU A 236 15.50 -13.43 -13.40
CA GLU A 236 16.60 -14.32 -13.05
C GLU A 236 16.76 -15.45 -14.08
N ILE A 237 17.43 -15.15 -15.19
CA ILE A 237 17.77 -16.12 -16.22
C ILE A 237 19.24 -16.51 -16.06
N ASP A 238 19.50 -17.72 -15.58
CA ASP A 238 20.86 -18.30 -15.54
C ASP A 238 21.31 -18.72 -16.95
N PHE A 239 21.59 -17.73 -17.79
CA PHE A 239 21.95 -17.91 -19.20
C PHE A 239 23.25 -18.72 -19.34
N LEU A 240 24.25 -18.39 -18.53
CA LEU A 240 25.57 -19.01 -18.59
C LEU A 240 25.50 -20.49 -18.20
N GLY A 241 24.94 -20.80 -17.04
CA GLY A 241 24.87 -22.16 -16.52
C GLY A 241 23.91 -23.06 -17.28
N THR A 242 22.77 -22.52 -17.72
CA THR A 242 21.71 -23.34 -18.34
C THR A 242 21.87 -23.49 -19.86
N TYR A 243 22.42 -22.51 -20.57
CA TYR A 243 22.43 -22.51 -22.04
C TYR A 243 23.84 -22.45 -22.65
N VAL A 244 24.75 -21.64 -22.09
CA VAL A 244 26.07 -21.39 -22.71
C VAL A 244 27.07 -22.51 -22.42
N HIS A 245 27.22 -22.94 -21.16
CA HIS A 245 28.13 -24.03 -20.81
C HIS A 245 27.78 -25.36 -21.50
N PRO A 246 26.50 -25.80 -21.53
CA PRO A 246 26.09 -27.02 -22.26
C PRO A 246 26.24 -26.93 -23.79
N TYR A 247 26.36 -25.71 -24.35
CA TYR A 247 26.52 -25.48 -25.78
C TYR A 247 27.99 -25.44 -26.21
N LEU A 248 28.86 -24.77 -25.44
CA LEU A 248 30.28 -24.58 -25.78
C LEU A 248 31.19 -25.71 -25.27
N GLU A 249 30.84 -26.35 -24.15
CA GLU A 249 31.67 -27.36 -23.50
C GLU A 249 30.87 -28.64 -23.16
N PRO A 250 30.38 -29.38 -24.18
CA PRO A 250 29.59 -30.59 -23.97
C PRO A 250 30.38 -31.71 -23.26
N ASP A 251 31.72 -31.69 -23.33
CA ASP A 251 32.59 -32.73 -22.74
C ASP A 251 32.93 -32.51 -21.25
N LYS A 252 32.73 -31.31 -20.71
CA LYS A 252 33.08 -30.96 -19.31
C LYS A 252 31.87 -30.97 -18.36
N THR A 253 30.66 -30.90 -18.92
CA THR A 253 29.42 -30.83 -18.13
C THR A 253 28.61 -32.08 -18.39
N THR A 254 27.95 -32.64 -17.37
CA THR A 254 26.99 -33.76 -17.55
C THR A 254 25.73 -33.33 -18.32
N THR A 255 25.69 -32.09 -18.82
CA THR A 255 24.50 -31.40 -19.29
C THR A 255 24.70 -31.08 -20.76
N SER A 256 23.86 -31.64 -21.64
CA SER A 256 23.97 -31.43 -23.09
C SER A 256 22.71 -30.81 -23.66
N LEU A 257 22.89 -29.84 -24.56
CA LEU A 257 21.77 -29.13 -25.18
C LEU A 257 21.45 -29.75 -26.55
N LEU A 258 20.46 -30.64 -26.62
CA LEU A 258 20.09 -31.39 -27.83
C LEU A 258 19.61 -30.50 -28.99
N PHE A 259 18.88 -29.42 -28.69
CA PHE A 259 18.21 -28.56 -29.68
C PHE A 259 18.62 -27.09 -29.54
N PRO A 260 19.88 -26.71 -29.83
CA PRO A 260 20.42 -25.38 -29.52
C PRO A 260 19.67 -24.24 -30.21
N LEU A 261 19.40 -24.35 -31.51
CA LEU A 261 18.70 -23.31 -32.26
C LEU A 261 17.29 -23.04 -31.72
N THR A 262 16.50 -24.09 -31.50
CA THR A 262 15.14 -23.97 -30.97
C THR A 262 15.14 -23.45 -29.53
N SER A 263 16.08 -23.89 -28.69
CA SER A 263 16.21 -23.43 -27.32
C SER A 263 16.56 -21.94 -27.24
N PHE A 264 17.54 -21.46 -28.02
CA PHE A 264 17.87 -20.03 -28.07
C PHE A 264 16.72 -19.19 -28.63
N PHE A 265 15.99 -19.70 -29.62
CA PHE A 265 14.82 -19.02 -30.17
C PHE A 265 13.69 -18.86 -29.13
N ILE A 266 13.28 -19.96 -28.47
CA ILE A 266 12.25 -19.93 -27.42
C ILE A 266 12.71 -19.07 -26.24
N LEU A 267 13.99 -19.12 -25.87
CA LEU A 267 14.57 -18.27 -24.84
C LEU A 267 14.50 -16.77 -25.22
N GLY A 268 14.84 -16.42 -26.46
CA GLY A 268 14.72 -15.05 -26.96
C GLY A 268 13.30 -14.54 -26.90
N LEU A 269 12.33 -15.35 -27.34
CA LEU A 269 10.91 -15.03 -27.24
C LEU A 269 10.46 -14.86 -25.77
N PHE A 270 10.91 -15.76 -24.90
CA PHE A 270 10.63 -15.70 -23.46
C PHE A 270 11.15 -14.41 -22.83
N MET A 271 12.40 -14.01 -23.12
CA MET A 271 13.00 -12.77 -22.58
C MET A 271 12.19 -11.52 -22.91
N VAL A 272 11.66 -11.45 -24.13
CA VAL A 272 10.81 -10.31 -24.55
C VAL A 272 9.43 -10.38 -23.89
N LEU A 273 8.75 -11.53 -23.97
CA LEU A 273 7.36 -11.62 -23.52
C LEU A 273 7.20 -11.61 -21.99
N MET A 274 8.10 -12.25 -21.25
CA MET A 274 7.94 -12.48 -19.81
C MET A 274 8.67 -11.41 -18.97
N PRO A 275 10.01 -11.39 -18.83
CA PRO A 275 10.67 -10.36 -18.04
C PRO A 275 10.45 -8.92 -18.52
N ILE A 276 10.36 -8.67 -19.84
CA ILE A 276 10.24 -7.31 -20.36
C ILE A 276 8.77 -6.89 -20.42
N LEU A 277 7.95 -7.53 -21.25
CA LEU A 277 6.56 -7.07 -21.45
C LEU A 277 5.70 -7.32 -20.20
N LEU A 278 5.72 -8.53 -19.65
CA LEU A 278 4.84 -8.88 -18.56
C LEU A 278 5.21 -8.20 -17.23
N MET A 279 6.50 -8.11 -16.86
CA MET A 279 6.88 -7.37 -15.65
C MET A 279 6.58 -5.87 -15.77
N ASN A 280 6.84 -5.26 -16.93
CA ASN A 280 6.50 -3.85 -17.15
C ASN A 280 4.99 -3.61 -17.12
N LEU A 281 4.18 -4.57 -17.60
CA LEU A 281 2.73 -4.50 -17.49
C LEU A 281 2.26 -4.63 -16.03
N LEU A 282 2.81 -5.57 -15.26
CA LEU A 282 2.49 -5.74 -13.83
C LEU A 282 2.81 -4.47 -13.04
N ILE A 283 3.98 -3.88 -13.28
CA ILE A 283 4.38 -2.60 -12.67
C ILE A 283 3.46 -1.47 -13.16
N GLY A 284 3.17 -1.41 -14.46
CA GLY A 284 2.32 -0.39 -15.05
C GLY A 284 0.88 -0.39 -14.52
N LEU A 285 0.31 -1.57 -14.28
CA LEU A 285 -1.01 -1.72 -13.65
C LEU A 285 -0.97 -1.32 -12.17
N ALA A 286 0.05 -1.77 -11.43
CA ALA A 286 0.19 -1.44 -10.01
C ALA A 286 0.39 0.08 -9.79
N VAL A 287 1.18 0.74 -10.65
CA VAL A 287 1.44 2.18 -10.57
C VAL A 287 0.27 3.00 -11.12
N GLY A 288 -0.39 2.54 -12.19
CA GLY A 288 -1.56 3.20 -12.77
C GLY A 288 -2.75 3.25 -11.80
N ASP A 289 -2.94 2.21 -11.00
CA ASP A 289 -4.06 2.09 -10.08
C ASP A 289 -3.76 2.64 -8.67
N ILE A 290 -2.52 3.07 -8.37
CA ILE A 290 -2.08 3.35 -6.99
C ILE A 290 -2.93 4.40 -6.27
N GLU A 291 -3.35 5.46 -6.97
CA GLU A 291 -4.16 6.53 -6.39
C GLU A 291 -5.59 6.05 -6.07
N SER A 292 -6.17 5.24 -6.96
CA SER A 292 -7.48 4.63 -6.72
C SER A 292 -7.43 3.60 -5.58
N VAL A 293 -6.35 2.82 -5.51
CA VAL A 293 -6.07 1.86 -4.44
C VAL A 293 -5.88 2.58 -3.12
N ARG A 294 -5.19 3.73 -3.09
CA ARG A 294 -5.01 4.55 -1.89
C ARG A 294 -6.35 5.03 -1.32
N ARG A 295 -7.22 5.60 -2.16
CA ARG A 295 -8.56 6.06 -1.74
C ARG A 295 -9.44 4.91 -1.25
N ASN A 296 -9.43 3.79 -1.98
CA ASN A 296 -10.16 2.59 -1.59
C ASN A 296 -9.62 2.00 -0.28
N ALA A 297 -8.31 2.04 -0.06
CA ALA A 297 -7.67 1.59 1.17
C ALA A 297 -8.03 2.47 2.36
N GLN A 298 -8.05 3.79 2.21
CA GLN A 298 -8.53 4.73 3.23
C GLN A 298 -9.97 4.39 3.66
N LEU A 299 -10.86 4.15 2.69
CA LEU A 299 -12.24 3.75 2.97
C LEU A 299 -12.33 2.39 3.65
N LYS A 300 -11.66 1.36 3.12
CA LYS A 300 -11.69 0.00 3.70
C LYS A 300 -11.18 0.03 5.14
N ARG A 301 -10.16 0.84 5.42
CA ARG A 301 -9.65 1.07 6.78
C ARG A 301 -10.70 1.73 7.68
N LEU A 302 -11.30 2.85 7.27
CA LEU A 302 -12.34 3.54 8.06
C LEU A 302 -13.54 2.61 8.33
N ALA A 303 -13.97 1.87 7.31
CA ALA A 303 -15.01 0.86 7.45
C ALA A 303 -14.63 -0.21 8.48
N MET A 304 -13.40 -0.72 8.44
CA MET A 304 -12.91 -1.70 9.39
C MET A 304 -12.82 -1.15 10.81
N GLN A 305 -12.48 0.12 11.00
CA GLN A 305 -12.53 0.78 12.31
C GLN A 305 -13.96 0.89 12.83
N VAL A 306 -14.91 1.30 12.00
CA VAL A 306 -16.33 1.38 12.39
C VAL A 306 -16.86 0.00 12.79
N VAL A 307 -16.55 -1.04 12.01
CA VAL A 307 -16.93 -2.42 12.34
C VAL A 307 -16.30 -2.85 13.66
N LEU A 308 -15.01 -2.58 13.88
CA LEU A 308 -14.33 -2.88 15.12
C LEU A 308 -14.99 -2.19 16.33
N HIS A 309 -15.26 -0.89 16.23
CA HIS A 309 -15.92 -0.14 17.29
C HIS A 309 -17.31 -0.71 17.59
N THR A 310 -18.09 -1.01 16.55
CA THR A 310 -19.43 -1.60 16.69
C THR A 310 -19.37 -2.98 17.36
N GLU A 311 -18.39 -3.82 16.99
CA GLU A 311 -18.21 -5.14 17.60
C GLU A 311 -17.74 -5.06 19.06
N LEU A 312 -16.86 -4.12 19.38
CA LEU A 312 -16.41 -3.87 20.76
C LEU A 312 -17.57 -3.36 21.62
N GLU A 313 -18.34 -2.38 21.13
CA GLU A 313 -19.50 -1.83 21.84
C GLU A 313 -20.55 -2.92 22.13
N ARG A 314 -20.77 -3.85 21.19
CA ARG A 314 -21.68 -4.99 21.40
C ARG A 314 -21.19 -5.97 22.49
N LYS A 315 -19.87 -6.08 22.70
CA LYS A 315 -19.26 -7.01 23.67
C LYS A 315 -18.96 -6.35 25.02
N LEU A 316 -18.99 -5.02 25.10
CA LEU A 316 -18.69 -4.26 26.31
C LEU A 316 -19.91 -4.19 27.25
N PRO A 317 -19.73 -4.30 28.58
CA PRO A 317 -20.81 -4.08 29.52
C PRO A 317 -21.24 -2.61 29.50
N GLN A 318 -22.56 -2.38 29.55
CA GLN A 318 -23.18 -1.05 29.42
C GLN A 318 -22.61 -0.01 30.42
N VAL A 319 -22.23 -0.45 31.62
CA VAL A 319 -21.65 0.40 32.67
C VAL A 319 -20.34 1.07 32.23
N LEU A 320 -19.49 0.35 31.47
CA LEU A 320 -18.25 0.93 30.94
C LEU A 320 -18.52 1.88 29.78
N LEU A 321 -19.56 1.57 28.99
CA LEU A 321 -19.92 2.34 27.81
C LEU A 321 -20.51 3.70 28.20
N GLU A 322 -21.43 3.73 29.17
CA GLU A 322 -22.00 4.97 29.72
C GLU A 322 -20.95 5.88 30.37
N LYS A 323 -19.90 5.31 30.96
CA LYS A 323 -18.83 6.09 31.59
C LYS A 323 -17.87 6.74 30.59
N VAL A 324 -17.75 6.15 29.40
CA VAL A 324 -16.72 6.50 28.41
C VAL A 324 -17.30 7.25 27.22
N ASP A 325 -18.60 7.10 26.94
CA ASP A 325 -19.29 7.81 25.88
C ASP A 325 -19.43 9.30 26.20
N LYS A 326 -19.13 10.15 25.22
CA LYS A 326 -19.17 11.61 25.34
C LYS A 326 -19.94 12.16 24.16
N VAL A 327 -20.98 12.94 24.44
CA VAL A 327 -21.84 13.51 23.41
C VAL A 327 -21.18 14.71 22.72
N GLU A 328 -20.32 15.44 23.43
CA GLU A 328 -19.65 16.64 22.93
C GLU A 328 -18.14 16.60 23.18
N LEU A 329 -17.35 17.03 22.18
CA LEU A 329 -15.90 17.17 22.25
C LEU A 329 -15.52 18.59 21.84
N ILE A 330 -14.85 19.32 22.74
CA ILE A 330 -14.35 20.68 22.48
C ILE A 330 -12.87 20.56 22.10
N GLU A 331 -12.53 20.92 20.86
CA GLU A 331 -11.16 20.96 20.37
C GLU A 331 -10.65 22.41 20.38
N PHE A 332 -9.44 22.62 20.89
CA PHE A 332 -8.76 23.91 20.90
C PHE A 332 -7.59 23.87 19.92
N PRO A 333 -7.74 24.36 18.66
CA PRO A 333 -6.73 24.19 17.61
C PRO A 333 -5.37 24.82 17.94
N ASN A 334 -5.38 25.89 18.75
CA ASN A 334 -4.20 26.69 19.06
C ASN A 334 -3.60 26.39 20.44
N GLU A 335 -4.20 25.49 21.23
CA GLU A 335 -3.66 25.10 22.53
C GLU A 335 -3.07 23.68 22.46
N ASN A 336 -1.75 23.58 22.29
CA ASN A 336 -1.00 22.35 22.52
C ASN A 336 -0.87 22.09 24.04
N LYS A 337 -1.99 21.82 24.71
CA LYS A 337 -1.98 21.43 26.12
C LYS A 337 -1.54 19.99 26.26
N GLY A 338 -0.33 19.78 26.78
CA GLY A 338 0.05 18.51 27.37
C GLY A 338 1.54 18.34 27.61
N LYS A 339 1.97 18.57 28.87
CA LYS A 339 3.18 17.95 29.40
C LYS A 339 2.99 16.43 29.32
N LEU A 340 3.67 15.77 28.39
CA LEU A 340 3.52 14.34 28.13
C LEU A 340 4.87 13.63 28.36
N GLY A 341 4.83 12.51 29.09
CA GLY A 341 5.97 11.62 29.24
C GLY A 341 6.33 10.91 27.93
N PHE A 342 7.55 10.39 27.85
CA PHE A 342 8.13 9.74 26.65
C PHE A 342 7.25 8.63 26.04
N ILE A 343 6.53 7.86 26.88
CA ILE A 343 5.63 6.79 26.45
C ILE A 343 4.41 7.35 25.71
N ASP A 344 3.84 8.45 26.16
CA ASP A 344 2.66 9.04 25.49
C ASP A 344 3.06 9.76 24.20
N HIS A 345 4.31 10.23 24.11
CA HIS A 345 4.87 10.71 22.83
C HIS A 345 5.04 9.59 21.81
N ILE A 346 5.60 8.43 22.22
CA ILE A 346 5.73 7.25 21.34
C ILE A 346 4.35 6.70 20.95
N LEU A 347 3.43 6.61 21.91
CA LEU A 347 2.05 6.18 21.62
C LEU A 347 1.35 7.18 20.70
N ARG A 348 1.58 8.49 20.83
CA ARG A 348 1.03 9.46 19.89
C ARG A 348 1.68 9.34 18.51
N MET A 349 2.99 9.09 18.44
CA MET A 349 3.72 8.92 17.18
C MET A 349 3.32 7.65 16.42
N TRP A 350 2.89 6.58 17.09
CA TRP A 350 2.43 5.33 16.45
C TRP A 350 0.91 5.21 16.30
N PHE A 351 0.12 5.87 17.16
CA PHE A 351 -1.33 5.67 17.27
C PHE A 351 -2.16 6.92 16.98
N CYS A 352 -1.57 8.10 16.81
CA CYS A 352 -2.29 9.28 16.35
C CYS A 352 -2.20 9.39 14.83
N SER A 353 -3.35 9.22 14.20
CA SER A 353 -3.72 9.60 12.85
C SER A 353 -2.81 10.62 12.12
N PRO A 354 -2.33 10.32 10.90
CA PRO A 354 -1.76 11.32 9.98
C PRO A 354 -2.81 12.28 9.40
N PHE A 355 -4.09 12.11 9.78
CA PHE A 355 -5.22 12.91 9.30
C PHE A 355 -5.14 14.42 9.62
N SER A 356 -4.18 14.90 10.41
CA SER A 356 -4.10 16.33 10.74
C SER A 356 -3.33 17.18 9.73
N GLU A 357 -2.41 16.63 8.93
CA GLU A 357 -1.47 17.49 8.17
C GLU A 357 -1.54 17.36 6.64
N ASP A 358 -1.71 16.17 6.07
CA ASP A 358 -1.63 16.01 4.60
C ASP A 358 -2.97 16.15 3.86
N GLU A 359 -4.08 15.60 4.36
CA GLU A 359 -5.40 15.70 3.69
C GLU A 359 -5.95 17.15 3.71
N ASN A 360 -5.71 17.89 4.80
CA ASN A 360 -6.12 19.30 4.89
C ASN A 360 -5.49 20.19 3.82
N ASN A 361 -4.27 19.88 3.37
CA ASN A 361 -3.60 20.68 2.34
C ASN A 361 -4.18 20.41 0.94
N GLU A 362 -4.48 19.16 0.59
CA GLU A 362 -5.06 18.84 -0.72
C GLU A 362 -6.50 19.38 -0.86
N ASP A 363 -7.32 19.25 0.19
CA ASP A 363 -8.69 19.80 0.20
C ASP A 363 -8.69 21.34 0.23
N TYR A 364 -7.76 21.98 0.95
CA TYR A 364 -7.58 23.42 0.92
C TYR A 364 -7.16 23.93 -0.47
N ILE A 365 -6.23 23.22 -1.12
CA ILE A 365 -5.75 23.58 -2.47
C ILE A 365 -6.88 23.41 -3.49
N THR A 366 -7.67 22.34 -3.42
CA THR A 366 -8.80 22.14 -4.34
C THR A 366 -9.91 23.17 -4.13
N GLU A 367 -10.21 23.54 -2.89
CA GLU A 367 -11.19 24.58 -2.58
C GLU A 367 -10.73 25.98 -3.05
N GLU A 368 -9.44 26.32 -2.86
CA GLU A 368 -8.85 27.53 -3.41
C GLU A 368 -8.83 27.52 -4.95
N MET A 369 -8.59 26.36 -5.56
CA MET A 369 -8.63 26.21 -7.02
C MET A 369 -10.05 26.42 -7.57
N ASP A 370 -11.08 25.93 -6.88
CA ASP A 370 -12.49 26.14 -7.24
C ASP A 370 -12.95 27.59 -7.03
N LYS A 371 -12.46 28.27 -5.98
CA LYS A 371 -12.66 29.71 -5.80
C LYS A 371 -11.99 30.49 -6.94
N MET A 372 -10.78 30.13 -7.32
CA MET A 372 -10.04 30.77 -8.41
C MET A 372 -10.75 30.55 -9.76
N LYS A 373 -11.28 29.34 -10.01
CA LYS A 373 -12.08 29.00 -11.19
C LYS A 373 -13.37 29.82 -11.27
N ARG A 374 -14.07 30.02 -10.15
CA ARG A 374 -15.26 30.90 -10.08
C ARG A 374 -14.91 32.35 -10.41
N ARG A 375 -13.84 32.89 -9.82
CA ARG A 375 -13.35 34.24 -10.12
C ARG A 375 -12.97 34.40 -11.60
N LEU A 376 -12.29 33.43 -12.19
CA LEU A 376 -11.94 33.42 -13.61
C LEU A 376 -13.18 33.43 -14.51
N LYS A 377 -14.22 32.67 -14.14
CA LYS A 377 -15.48 32.64 -14.89
C LYS A 377 -16.19 33.99 -14.85
N ASP A 378 -16.18 34.68 -13.72
CA ASP A 378 -16.79 36.01 -13.58
C ASP A 378 -15.99 37.09 -14.32
N ILE A 379 -14.66 37.02 -14.30
CA ILE A 379 -13.77 37.87 -15.11
C ILE A 379 -14.04 37.64 -16.61
N SER A 380 -14.16 36.38 -17.05
CA SER A 380 -14.46 36.05 -18.45
C SER A 380 -15.78 36.67 -18.90
N LYS A 381 -16.84 36.58 -18.07
CA LYS A 381 -18.15 37.18 -18.38
C LYS A 381 -18.10 38.71 -18.46
N THR A 382 -17.38 39.35 -17.54
CA THR A 382 -17.23 40.81 -17.56
C THR A 382 -16.44 41.28 -18.78
N LEU A 383 -15.43 40.53 -19.20
CA LEU A 383 -14.62 40.82 -20.37
C LEU A 383 -15.41 40.64 -21.68
N GLU A 384 -16.27 39.63 -21.78
CA GLU A 384 -17.22 39.47 -22.89
C GLU A 384 -18.21 40.63 -22.97
N CYS A 385 -18.74 41.07 -21.82
CA CYS A 385 -19.65 42.21 -21.74
C CYS A 385 -18.96 43.52 -22.20
N GLN A 386 -17.72 43.76 -21.75
CA GLN A 386 -16.92 44.89 -22.23
C GLN A 386 -16.64 44.80 -23.74
N GLY A 387 -16.35 43.61 -24.25
CA GLY A 387 -16.18 43.38 -25.69
C GLY A 387 -17.43 43.69 -26.52
N GLN A 388 -18.61 43.36 -26.00
CA GLN A 388 -19.90 43.72 -26.62
C GLN A 388 -20.15 45.23 -26.57
N LEU A 389 -19.85 45.88 -25.44
CA LEU A 389 -19.98 47.32 -25.30
C LEU A 389 -19.06 48.07 -26.27
N LEU A 390 -17.80 47.62 -26.42
CA LEU A 390 -16.87 48.17 -27.41
C LEU A 390 -17.39 48.04 -28.84
N LYS A 391 -17.97 46.89 -29.19
CA LYS A 391 -18.62 46.70 -30.51
C LYS A 391 -19.80 47.65 -30.70
N LEU A 392 -20.64 47.83 -29.68
CA LEU A 392 -21.74 48.79 -29.70
C LEU A 392 -21.26 50.24 -29.83
N ILE A 393 -20.18 50.61 -29.15
CA ILE A 393 -19.55 51.92 -29.26
C ILE A 393 -19.08 52.14 -30.69
N VAL A 394 -18.33 51.21 -31.28
CA VAL A 394 -17.88 51.32 -32.69
C VAL A 394 -19.08 51.42 -33.64
N GLN A 395 -20.15 50.66 -33.40
CA GLN A 395 -21.36 50.69 -34.24
C GLN A 395 -22.14 52.01 -34.12
N LYS A 396 -22.10 52.66 -32.95
CA LYS A 396 -22.79 53.95 -32.69
C LYS A 396 -21.89 55.17 -32.85
N MET A 397 -20.59 54.95 -32.99
CA MET A 397 -19.62 55.98 -33.29
C MET A 397 -19.83 56.38 -34.74
N GLU A 398 -20.54 57.49 -34.94
CA GLU A 398 -20.61 58.16 -36.22
C GLU A 398 -19.20 58.68 -36.55
N ILE A 399 -18.41 57.85 -37.23
CA ILE A 399 -17.15 58.29 -37.83
C ILE A 399 -17.55 59.23 -38.96
N LYS A 400 -17.68 60.52 -38.63
CA LYS A 400 -17.58 61.57 -39.63
C LYS A 400 -16.13 61.57 -40.09
N THR A 401 -15.86 61.02 -41.27
CA THR A 401 -14.57 61.28 -41.91
C THR A 401 -14.51 62.79 -42.14
N GLU A 402 -13.50 63.45 -41.59
CA GLU A 402 -13.11 64.85 -41.86
C GLU A 402 -12.85 65.13 -43.37
N ALA A 403 -13.13 64.16 -44.26
CA ALA A 403 -12.99 64.28 -45.70
C ALA A 403 -14.18 64.98 -46.40
N ASP A 404 -15.29 65.24 -45.72
CA ASP A 404 -16.50 65.87 -46.31
C ASP A 404 -16.69 67.36 -45.95
N GLU A 405 -15.82 67.96 -45.13
CA GLU A 405 -15.86 69.40 -44.85
C GLU A 405 -14.92 70.15 -45.81
N VAL A 406 -15.48 70.57 -46.96
CA VAL A 406 -14.81 71.46 -47.91
C VAL A 406 -14.70 72.86 -47.28
N ASP A 407 -13.47 73.24 -46.93
CA ASP A 407 -13.05 74.49 -46.28
C ASP A 407 -13.19 75.70 -47.23
N GLU A 408 -14.27 76.47 -47.10
CA GLU A 408 -14.36 77.82 -47.69
C GLU A 408 -13.56 78.80 -46.81
N GLY A 409 -12.27 78.94 -47.13
CA GLY A 409 -11.31 79.73 -46.37
C GLY A 409 -11.65 81.22 -46.23
N VAL A 410 -11.53 81.73 -45.01
CA VAL A 410 -11.50 83.17 -44.71
C VAL A 410 -10.06 83.64 -44.42
N SER A 411 -9.67 84.74 -45.05
CA SER A 411 -8.31 85.29 -45.12
C SER A 411 -7.74 85.74 -43.75
N PRO A 412 -6.42 85.58 -43.50
CA PRO A 412 -5.77 85.76 -42.19
C PRO A 412 -5.54 87.23 -41.77
N LYS A 413 -6.46 88.14 -42.11
CA LYS A 413 -6.33 89.57 -41.77
C LYS A 413 -7.17 90.03 -40.57
N ASP A 414 -8.05 89.17 -40.04
CA ASP A 414 -8.94 89.52 -38.91
C ASP A 414 -8.45 89.03 -37.53
N LEU A 415 -7.25 88.46 -37.43
CA LEU A 415 -6.64 88.08 -36.15
C LEU A 415 -5.74 89.20 -35.59
N LYS A 416 -6.36 90.16 -34.90
CA LYS A 416 -5.66 91.01 -33.92
C LYS A 416 -6.48 91.15 -32.63
N ALA A 417 -6.07 90.41 -31.59
CA ALA A 417 -6.30 90.75 -30.18
C ALA A 417 -5.07 91.53 -29.67
N PRO A 418 -5.18 92.50 -28.73
CA PRO A 418 -5.12 92.20 -27.28
C PRO A 418 -5.76 93.34 -26.40
N PRO A 419 -5.50 93.52 -25.08
CA PRO A 419 -5.12 92.63 -23.98
C PRO A 419 -6.08 92.69 -22.75
N GLY A 420 -6.10 91.63 -21.93
CA GLY A 420 -6.24 91.72 -20.46
C GLY A 420 -7.64 91.93 -19.85
N ILE A 421 -8.22 90.84 -19.35
CA ILE A 421 -8.80 90.70 -18.00
C ILE A 421 -8.86 89.18 -17.74
N GLY A 422 -8.16 88.72 -16.71
CA GLY A 422 -8.15 87.32 -16.31
C GLY A 422 -9.42 86.95 -15.54
N SER A 423 -9.68 85.65 -15.42
CA SER A 423 -9.55 85.01 -14.11
C SER A 423 -9.76 83.49 -14.21
N LYS A 424 -8.96 82.80 -13.39
CA LYS A 424 -9.24 81.49 -12.76
C LYS A 424 -9.42 80.29 -13.68
N TRP A 425 -8.39 79.44 -13.73
CA TRP A 425 -8.40 78.13 -13.06
C TRP A 425 -6.97 77.74 -12.71
N THR A 426 -6.62 77.92 -11.43
CA THR A 426 -5.40 77.40 -10.82
C THR A 426 -5.51 75.89 -10.66
N SER A 427 -4.62 75.13 -11.30
CA SER A 427 -4.43 73.70 -11.04
C SER A 427 -3.12 73.48 -10.30
N PRO A 428 -3.16 73.02 -9.04
CA PRO A 428 -2.01 72.31 -8.49
C PRO A 428 -2.45 71.10 -7.65
N ARG A 429 -2.24 69.88 -8.18
CA ARG A 429 -1.80 68.65 -7.46
C ARG A 429 -2.24 67.37 -8.18
N VAL A 430 -1.46 66.93 -9.18
CA VAL A 430 -1.01 65.51 -9.32
C VAL A 430 0.27 65.53 -10.16
N ARG A 431 1.39 65.93 -9.54
CA ARG A 431 2.74 65.72 -10.07
C ARG A 431 3.56 65.13 -8.93
N ASN A 432 4.28 64.04 -9.22
CA ASN A 432 5.04 63.15 -8.31
C ASN A 432 4.15 62.00 -7.79
N LYS A 433 4.23 60.74 -8.24
CA LYS A 433 5.44 59.94 -8.50
C LYS A 433 5.21 58.94 -9.67
N LEU A 434 5.48 59.39 -10.89
CA LEU A 434 6.01 58.56 -11.97
C LEU A 434 7.53 58.69 -11.89
N LYS A 435 8.19 57.82 -11.11
CA LYS A 435 9.64 57.57 -11.10
C LYS A 435 9.94 56.50 -10.04
N THR A 436 9.74 55.23 -10.40
CA THR A 436 10.46 54.06 -9.86
C THR A 436 10.09 52.74 -10.57
N ALA A 437 9.13 52.71 -11.50
CA ALA A 437 8.78 51.51 -12.28
C ALA A 437 9.74 51.18 -13.45
N LEU A 438 11.02 51.57 -13.36
CA LEU A 438 12.05 51.29 -14.39
C LEU A 438 13.41 51.03 -13.72
N SER A 439 13.53 49.91 -13.00
CA SER A 439 14.78 49.17 -12.84
C SER A 439 14.52 47.94 -12.00
N PHE A 440 14.51 46.76 -12.62
CA PHE A 440 15.07 45.48 -12.12
C PHE A 440 14.56 44.35 -13.04
N SER A 441 14.95 44.44 -14.31
CA SER A 441 15.29 43.25 -15.08
C SER A 441 16.77 42.99 -14.83
N LYS A 442 17.10 41.94 -14.07
CA LYS A 442 18.39 41.29 -14.21
C LYS A 442 18.26 39.80 -13.89
N ALA A 443 18.36 39.04 -14.97
CA ALA A 443 18.53 37.60 -14.98
C ALA A 443 19.79 37.19 -14.19
N GLN A 444 19.68 36.07 -13.48
CA GLN A 444 20.79 35.24 -13.04
C GLN A 444 21.32 34.42 -14.21
N SER A 445 22.64 34.32 -14.32
CA SER A 445 23.33 33.23 -15.02
C SER A 445 24.60 32.85 -14.24
N PRO A 446 25.17 31.65 -14.47
CA PRO A 446 25.77 30.84 -13.43
C PRO A 446 27.29 31.01 -13.29
N LYS A 447 27.82 30.57 -12.15
CA LYS A 447 29.09 29.86 -12.01
C LYS A 447 28.95 28.80 -10.93
#